data_AF-A0A1E3WFI5-F1
#
_entry.id   AF-A0A1E3WFI5-F1
#
_cell.length_a   1.000
_cell.length_b   1.000
_cell.length_c   1.000
_cell.angle_alpha   90.00
_cell.angle_beta   90.00
_cell.angle_gamma   90.00
#
_symmetry.space_group_name_H-M   'P 1'
#
loop_
_entity.id
_entity.type
_entity.pdbx_description
1 polymer ?
#
loop_
_entity_poly.entity_id
_entity_poly.type
_entity_poly.pdbx_seq_one_letter_code
_entity_poly.pdbx_strand_id
1 'polypeptide(L)'
;MVAGLIGVLVADVGLIPSKISALGIEFTGIEQSNLLKLLFAIVVYYVFTFVIYAFSELSASKLSEYNEHLDSASDQIKNNVLINFLNSNLCEQRDFQELKSSALSFCRSSYEVVLPLVWGCYAAHAIYQVM
;
A
#
# COMPACT_ATOMS: atom_id res chain seq x y z
N MET A 1 1.12 -3.37 -8.18
CA MET A 1 2.43 -3.32 -8.89
C MET A 1 2.46 -4.12 -10.19
N VAL A 2 2.08 -5.41 -10.22
CA VAL A 2 2.14 -6.24 -11.44
C VAL A 2 1.40 -5.61 -12.63
N ALA A 3 0.18 -5.12 -12.43
CA ALA A 3 -0.58 -4.45 -13.48
C ALA A 3 0.14 -3.20 -14.05
N GLY A 4 0.80 -2.42 -13.19
CA GLY A 4 1.60 -1.26 -13.62
C GLY A 4 2.87 -1.68 -14.37
N LEU A 5 3.55 -2.75 -13.95
CA LEU A 5 4.69 -3.30 -14.68
C LEU A 5 4.28 -3.75 -16.09
N ILE A 6 3.18 -4.50 -16.21
CA ILE A 6 2.62 -4.91 -17.50
C ILE A 6 2.25 -3.68 -18.34
N GLY A 7 1.62 -2.67 -17.73
CA GLY A 7 1.32 -1.40 -18.36
C GLY A 7 2.54 -0.71 -18.99
N VAL A 8 3.61 -0.54 -18.22
CA VAL A 8 4.86 0.08 -18.68
C VAL A 8 5.53 -0.78 -19.76
N LEU A 9 5.57 -2.11 -19.60
CA LEU A 9 6.12 -3.01 -20.61
C LEU A 9 5.36 -2.92 -21.94
N VAL A 10 4.04 -2.81 -21.89
CA VAL A 10 3.21 -2.69 -23.10
C VAL A 10 3.39 -1.31 -23.74
N ALA A 11 3.42 -0.24 -22.95
CA ALA A 11 3.46 1.13 -23.45
C ALA A 11 4.88 1.62 -23.82
N ASP A 12 5.82 1.61 -22.88
CA ASP A 12 7.17 2.16 -23.08
C ASP A 12 8.10 1.21 -23.82
N VAL A 13 8.01 -0.09 -23.53
CA VAL A 13 8.87 -1.11 -24.17
C VAL A 13 8.30 -1.52 -25.54
N GLY A 14 7.13 -1.01 -25.91
CA GLY A 14 6.50 -1.25 -27.21
C GLY A 14 6.01 -2.68 -27.39
N LEU A 15 5.77 -3.41 -26.29
CA LEU A 15 5.22 -4.78 -26.32
C LEU A 15 3.70 -4.79 -26.54
N ILE A 16 3.19 -3.88 -27.39
CA ILE A 16 1.78 -3.86 -27.78
C ILE A 16 1.49 -5.15 -28.54
N PRO A 17 0.60 -6.02 -28.03
CA PRO A 17 0.32 -7.30 -28.67
C PRO A 17 -0.27 -7.06 -30.08
N SER A 18 0.36 -7.61 -31.11
CA SER A 18 -0.20 -7.66 -32.46
C SER A 18 -1.06 -8.89 -32.70
N LYS A 19 -0.85 -9.94 -31.90
CA LYS A 19 -1.63 -11.18 -31.92
C LYS A 19 -1.51 -11.94 -30.61
N ILE A 20 -2.52 -12.71 -30.27
CA ILE A 20 -2.45 -13.75 -29.25
C ILE A 20 -2.45 -15.09 -29.98
N SER A 21 -1.25 -15.59 -30.29
CA SER A 21 -1.09 -16.84 -31.07
C SER A 21 -1.70 -18.06 -30.39
N ALA A 22 -1.78 -18.08 -29.06
CA ALA A 22 -2.44 -19.15 -28.31
C ALA A 22 -3.96 -19.18 -28.50
N LEU A 23 -4.58 -18.04 -28.84
CA LEU A 23 -6.02 -17.89 -29.05
C LEU A 23 -6.40 -17.70 -30.52
N GLY A 24 -5.43 -17.62 -31.43
CA GLY A 24 -5.66 -17.34 -32.85
C GLY A 24 -6.22 -15.94 -33.15
N ILE A 25 -6.09 -15.00 -32.20
CA ILE A 25 -6.62 -13.64 -32.34
C ILE A 25 -5.51 -12.76 -32.94
N GLU A 26 -5.79 -12.11 -34.06
CA GLU A 26 -4.97 -11.03 -34.61
C GLU A 26 -5.62 -9.69 -34.27
N PHE A 27 -4.84 -8.76 -33.73
CA PHE A 27 -5.35 -7.46 -33.36
C PHE A 27 -5.14 -6.46 -34.50
N THR A 28 -6.22 -5.84 -34.92
CA THR A 28 -6.19 -4.64 -35.77
C THR A 28 -5.79 -3.40 -34.96
N GLY A 29 -5.39 -2.31 -35.62
CA GLY A 29 -4.99 -1.07 -34.93
C GLY A 29 -6.08 -0.49 -33.99
N ILE A 30 -7.36 -0.69 -34.33
CA ILE A 30 -8.49 -0.25 -33.49
C ILE A 30 -8.60 -1.13 -32.23
N GLU A 31 -8.43 -2.44 -32.37
CA GLU A 31 -8.49 -3.38 -31.25
C GLU A 31 -7.31 -3.21 -30.30
N GLN A 32 -6.11 -2.90 -30.83
CA GLN A 32 -4.95 -2.52 -30.03
C GLN A 32 -5.23 -1.27 -29.18
N SER A 33 -5.78 -0.21 -29.78
CA SER A 33 -6.15 1.01 -29.03
C SER A 33 -7.18 0.72 -27.93
N ASN A 34 -8.17 -0.14 -28.20
CA ASN A 34 -9.14 -0.56 -27.18
C ASN A 34 -8.50 -1.39 -26.06
N LEU A 35 -7.52 -2.24 -26.38
CA LEU A 35 -6.76 -2.99 -25.39
C LEU A 35 -5.94 -2.06 -24.50
N LEU A 36 -5.30 -1.03 -25.06
CA LEU A 36 -4.61 0.00 -24.28
C LEU A 36 -5.56 0.79 -23.38
N LYS A 37 -6.74 1.19 -23.87
CA LYS A 37 -7.78 1.85 -23.06
C LYS A 37 -8.21 1.01 -21.87
N LEU A 38 -8.41 -0.29 -22.09
CA LEU A 38 -8.80 -1.23 -21.06
C LEU A 38 -7.68 -1.42 -20.03
N LEU A 39 -6.43 -1.54 -20.49
CA LEU A 39 -5.26 -1.62 -19.61
C LEU A 39 -5.09 -0.35 -18.77
N PHE A 40 -5.27 0.83 -19.38
CA PHE A 40 -5.25 2.11 -18.68
C PHE A 40 -6.31 2.15 -17.57
N ALA A 41 -7.56 1.78 -17.89
CA ALA A 41 -8.65 1.76 -16.92
C ALA A 41 -8.36 0.81 -15.73
N ILE A 42 -7.78 -0.36 -16.00
CA ILE A 42 -7.36 -1.31 -14.95
C ILE A 42 -6.28 -0.71 -14.05
N VAL A 43 -5.26 -0.08 -14.64
CA VAL A 43 -4.18 0.57 -13.85
C VAL A 43 -4.76 1.66 -12.96
N VAL A 44 -5.62 2.52 -13.51
CA VAL A 44 -6.29 3.59 -12.74
C VAL A 44 -7.12 3.00 -11.61
N TYR A 45 -7.94 1.99 -11.88
CA TYR A 45 -8.72 1.29 -10.86
C TYR A 45 -7.83 0.79 -9.71
N TYR A 46 -6.75 0.08 -10.02
CA TYR A 46 -5.84 -0.43 -9.00
C TYR A 46 -5.16 0.68 -8.18
N VAL A 47 -4.81 1.81 -8.80
CA VAL A 47 -4.26 2.97 -8.07
C VAL A 47 -5.29 3.52 -7.09
N PHE A 48 -6.54 3.71 -7.52
CA PHE A 48 -7.62 4.18 -6.63
C PHE A 48 -7.88 3.20 -5.49
N THR A 49 -7.99 1.91 -5.80
CA THR A 49 -8.17 0.86 -4.78
C THR A 49 -7.02 0.87 -3.79
N PHE A 50 -5.77 0.99 -4.27
CA PHE A 50 -4.59 1.08 -3.41
C PHE A 50 -4.65 2.28 -2.47
N VAL A 51 -5.05 3.46 -2.97
CA VAL A 51 -5.21 4.67 -2.15
C VAL A 51 -6.23 4.46 -1.04
N ILE A 52 -7.40 3.89 -1.37
CA ILE A 52 -8.46 3.61 -0.38
C ILE A 52 -7.95 2.67 0.72
N TYR A 53 -7.27 1.58 0.34
CA TYR A 53 -6.72 0.64 1.31
C TYR A 53 -5.60 1.25 2.14
N ALA A 54 -4.71 2.04 1.54
CA ALA A 54 -3.65 2.74 2.27
C ALA A 54 -4.23 3.69 3.33
N PHE A 55 -5.28 4.46 2.99
CA PHE A 55 -5.97 5.31 3.96
C PHE A 55 -6.70 4.51 5.06
N SER A 56 -7.30 3.38 4.70
CA SER A 56 -7.95 2.49 5.67
C SER A 56 -6.97 1.92 6.68
N GLU A 57 -5.79 1.50 6.22
CA GLU A 57 -4.73 0.95 7.08
C GLU A 57 -4.17 2.02 8.03
N LEU A 58 -3.92 3.23 7.52
CA LEU A 58 -3.49 4.39 8.32
C LEU A 58 -4.54 4.77 9.38
N SER A 59 -5.83 4.60 9.07
CA SER A 59 -6.93 4.88 10.00
C SER A 59 -7.09 3.79 11.06
N ALA A 60 -6.94 2.52 10.67
CA ALA A 60 -7.01 1.37 11.57
C ALA A 60 -5.88 1.37 12.61
N SER A 61 -4.66 1.78 12.20
CA SER A 61 -3.54 1.92 13.13
C SER A 61 -3.82 2.91 14.26
N LYS A 62 -4.49 4.04 13.97
CA LYS A 62 -4.86 5.02 15.00
C LYS A 62 -5.96 4.51 15.95
N LEU A 63 -6.85 3.66 15.45
CA LEU A 63 -7.92 3.08 16.27
C LEU A 63 -7.36 1.99 17.22
N SER A 64 -6.37 1.22 16.75
CA SER A 64 -5.66 0.23 17.58
C SER A 64 -4.98 0.88 18.78
N GLU A 65 -4.28 2.01 18.58
CA GLU A 65 -3.65 2.77 19.67
C GLU A 65 -4.67 3.20 20.73
N TYR A 66 -5.83 3.74 20.32
CA TYR A 66 -6.88 4.16 21.25
C TYR A 66 -7.51 2.99 22.04
N ASN A 67 -7.75 1.86 21.37
CA ASN A 67 -8.34 0.68 22.02
C ASN A 67 -7.32 0.00 22.94
N GLU A 68 -6.06 -0.04 22.56
CA GLU A 68 -4.99 -0.56 23.39
C GLU A 68 -4.81 0.30 24.64
N HIS A 69 -4.97 1.62 24.59
CA HIS A 69 -4.98 2.46 25.79
C HIS A 69 -6.20 2.24 26.70
N LEU A 70 -7.38 1.89 26.16
CA LEU A 70 -8.58 1.60 26.96
C LEU A 70 -8.52 0.21 27.61
N ASP A 71 -8.09 -0.81 26.87
CA ASP A 71 -7.86 -2.15 27.41
C ASP A 71 -6.67 -2.13 28.38
N SER A 72 -5.60 -1.38 28.06
CA SER A 72 -4.50 -1.15 28.99
C SER A 72 -4.93 -0.37 30.21
N ALA A 73 -5.86 0.59 30.16
CA ALA A 73 -6.35 1.27 31.37
C ALA A 73 -7.16 0.31 32.25
N SER A 74 -7.98 -0.56 31.64
CA SER A 74 -8.74 -1.60 32.33
C SER A 74 -7.83 -2.65 32.96
N ASP A 75 -6.84 -3.13 32.21
CA ASP A 75 -5.84 -4.08 32.70
C ASP A 75 -4.85 -3.43 33.64
N GLN A 76 -4.47 -2.15 33.47
CA GLN A 76 -3.64 -1.39 34.41
C GLN A 76 -4.37 -1.13 35.73
N ILE A 77 -5.70 -1.02 35.79
CA ILE A 77 -6.40 -0.96 37.09
C ILE A 77 -6.22 -2.30 37.83
N LYS A 78 -6.31 -3.42 37.12
CA LYS A 78 -6.16 -4.77 37.68
C LYS A 78 -4.70 -5.12 38.01
N ASN A 79 -3.77 -4.72 37.14
CA ASN A 79 -2.34 -4.96 37.28
C ASN A 79 -1.65 -3.90 38.14
N ASN A 80 -2.01 -2.62 38.18
CA ASN A 80 -1.40 -1.64 39.11
C ASN A 80 -1.62 -2.06 40.56
N VAL A 81 -2.76 -2.70 40.89
CA VAL A 81 -2.97 -3.27 42.23
C VAL A 81 -1.96 -4.40 42.51
N LEU A 82 -1.63 -5.21 41.51
CA LEU A 82 -0.73 -6.38 41.62
C LEU A 82 0.76 -6.00 41.50
N ILE A 83 1.07 -5.03 40.63
CA ILE A 83 2.40 -4.52 40.24
C ILE A 83 2.89 -3.43 41.20
N ASN A 84 2.04 -2.55 41.77
CA ASN A 84 2.49 -1.66 42.88
C ASN A 84 2.99 -2.46 44.08
N PHE A 85 2.55 -3.70 44.23
CA PHE A 85 3.05 -4.61 45.25
C PHE A 85 4.44 -5.20 44.91
N LEU A 86 4.83 -5.22 43.62
CA LEU A 86 6.04 -5.87 43.11
C LEU A 86 7.11 -4.90 42.56
N ASN A 87 6.76 -3.67 42.17
CA ASN A 87 7.51 -2.88 41.19
C ASN A 87 8.04 -1.51 41.67
N SER A 88 8.38 -1.35 42.95
CA SER A 88 9.07 -0.12 43.41
C SER A 88 10.52 0.02 42.93
N ASN A 89 11.06 -0.90 42.11
CA ASN A 89 12.50 -0.95 41.78
C ASN A 89 12.90 -1.05 40.28
N LEU A 90 11.98 -1.01 39.30
CA LEU A 90 12.35 -1.31 37.89
C LEU A 90 11.79 -0.32 36.82
N CYS A 91 11.50 0.93 37.18
CA CYS A 91 10.69 1.82 36.32
C CYS A 91 11.46 2.62 35.24
N GLU A 92 12.80 2.70 35.27
CA GLU A 92 13.49 3.78 34.53
C GLU A 92 14.04 3.43 33.13
N GLN A 93 13.94 2.18 32.64
CA GLN A 93 14.72 1.74 31.46
C GLN A 93 13.94 1.45 30.15
N ARG A 94 12.60 1.54 30.12
CA ARG A 94 11.80 1.10 28.95
C ARG A 94 11.39 2.18 27.94
N ASP A 95 11.40 3.45 28.31
CA ASP A 95 10.74 4.53 27.54
C ASP A 95 11.46 4.94 26.24
N PHE A 96 12.78 4.72 26.15
CA PHE A 96 13.57 5.25 25.02
C PHE A 96 13.58 4.33 23.77
N GLN A 97 13.14 3.08 23.89
CA GLN A 97 13.25 2.09 22.82
C GLN A 97 11.97 1.99 21.96
N GLU A 98 10.79 2.32 22.50
CA GLU A 98 9.51 2.32 21.76
C GLU A 98 9.33 3.54 20.85
N LEU A 99 9.86 4.70 21.24
CA LEU A 99 9.77 5.92 20.42
C LEU A 99 10.58 5.82 19.11
N LYS A 100 11.67 5.04 19.11
CA LYS A 100 12.53 4.87 17.94
C LYS A 100 11.98 3.85 16.93
N SER A 101 11.17 2.88 17.37
CA SER A 101 10.56 1.88 16.48
C SER A 101 9.35 2.43 15.72
N SER A 102 8.58 3.34 16.33
CA SER A 102 7.40 3.95 15.72
C SER A 102 7.75 4.85 14.52
N ALA A 103 8.80 5.68 14.63
CA ALA A 103 9.26 6.53 13.53
C ALA A 103 9.82 5.74 12.33
N LEU A 104 10.52 4.64 12.61
CA LEU A 104 11.06 3.74 11.58
C LEU A 104 9.95 2.97 10.86
N SER A 105 8.90 2.58 11.59
CA SER A 105 7.67 1.99 11.03
C SER A 105 6.91 2.98 10.14
N PHE A 106 6.82 4.24 10.54
CA PHE A 106 6.16 5.29 9.75
C PHE A 106 6.91 5.60 8.45
N CYS A 107 8.25 5.68 8.50
CA CYS A 107 9.08 5.82 7.31
C CYS A 107 8.96 4.61 6.37
N ARG A 108 8.83 3.40 6.94
CA ARG A 108 8.60 2.16 6.19
C ARG A 108 7.25 2.17 5.47
N SER A 109 6.18 2.47 6.21
CA SER A 109 4.83 2.61 5.65
C SER A 109 4.78 3.67 4.55
N SER A 110 5.51 4.77 4.71
CA SER A 110 5.59 5.83 3.70
C SER A 110 6.23 5.34 2.39
N TYR A 111 7.33 4.58 2.42
CA TYR A 111 7.90 4.05 1.17
C TYR A 111 6.98 2.99 0.55
N GLU A 112 6.32 2.16 1.36
CA GLU A 112 5.40 1.13 0.88
C GLU A 112 4.15 1.73 0.20
N VAL A 113 3.77 2.97 0.54
CA VAL A 113 2.65 3.69 -0.10
C VAL A 113 3.09 4.56 -1.27
N VAL A 114 4.18 5.32 -1.12
CA VAL A 114 4.65 6.26 -2.16
C VAL A 114 5.11 5.50 -3.40
N LEU A 115 5.85 4.39 -3.23
CA LEU A 115 6.46 3.68 -4.35
C LEU A 115 5.40 3.07 -5.30
N PRO A 116 4.37 2.34 -4.82
CA PRO A 116 3.30 1.85 -5.69
C PRO A 116 2.45 2.95 -6.30
N LEU A 117 2.24 4.06 -5.60
CA LEU A 117 1.45 5.19 -6.09
C LEU A 117 2.17 5.90 -7.24
N VAL A 118 3.44 6.25 -7.05
CA VAL A 118 4.27 6.88 -8.10
C VAL A 118 4.38 5.95 -9.30
N TRP A 119 4.63 4.66 -9.08
CA TRP A 119 4.70 3.68 -10.17
C TRP A 119 3.38 3.54 -10.92
N GLY A 120 2.25 3.49 -10.22
CA GLY A 120 0.93 3.41 -10.83
C GLY A 120 0.60 4.63 -11.67
N CYS A 121 0.89 5.84 -11.18
CA CYS A 121 0.73 7.07 -11.93
C CYS A 121 1.64 7.12 -13.17
N TYR A 122 2.89 6.68 -13.04
CA TYR A 122 3.81 6.57 -14.18
C TYR A 122 3.28 5.62 -15.25
N ALA A 123 2.83 4.42 -14.84
CA ALA A 123 2.26 3.44 -15.76
C ALA A 123 1.02 3.99 -16.49
N ALA A 124 0.14 4.71 -15.78
CA ALA A 124 -1.02 5.35 -16.39
C ALA A 124 -0.60 6.41 -17.42
N HIS A 125 0.39 7.25 -17.09
CA HIS A 125 0.92 8.26 -18.01
C HIS A 125 1.55 7.62 -19.26
N ALA A 126 2.36 6.57 -19.09
CA ALA A 126 2.99 5.86 -20.19
C ALA A 126 1.94 5.28 -21.14
N ILE A 127 0.90 4.61 -20.63
CA ILE A 127 -0.18 4.07 -21.47
C ILE A 127 -0.94 5.19 -22.18
N TYR A 128 -1.23 6.30 -21.49
CA TYR A 128 -1.93 7.45 -22.08
C TYR A 128 -1.19 8.06 -23.26
N GLN A 129 0.15 8.10 -23.21
CA GLN A 129 0.97 8.65 -24.30
C GLN A 129 0.93 7.80 -25.58
N VAL A 130 0.73 6.49 -25.45
CA VAL A 130 0.78 5.51 -26.55
C VAL A 130 -0.61 5.26 -27.17
N MET A 131 -1.66 5.69 -26.47
CA MET A 131 -3.07 5.50 -26.84
C MET A 131 -3.55 6.51 -27.88
#